data_AF-A0A1I7G895-F1
#
_entry.id   AF-A0A1I7G895-F1
#
_cell.length_a   1.000
_cell.length_b   1.000
_cell.length_c   1.000
_cell.angle_alpha   90.00
_cell.angle_beta   90.00
_cell.angle_gamma   90.00
#
_symmetry.space_group_name_H-M   'P 1'
#
loop_
_entity.id
_entity.type
_entity.pdbx_description
1 polymer ?
#
loop_
_entity_poly.entity_id
_entity_poly.type
_entity_poly.pdbx_seq_one_letter_code
_entity_poly.pdbx_strand_id
1 'polypeptide(L)'
;MIKNKTDLKEYMEKDKIALEKKRKRPRIFEDEIWRFEIYLRKHEYYLNTGKNKIALLYYKMRHHNLGVKLGFTIPCNVFKGGLRINHYGYIVVNDNARIGEILRYPSRGKYRCK
;
A
#
# COMPACT_ATOMS: atom_id res chain seq x y z
N MET A 1 -6.02 -8.19 6.97
CA MET A 1 -5.54 -7.25 8.01
C MET A 1 -4.27 -7.81 8.59
N ILE A 2 -3.22 -7.00 8.73
CA ILE A 2 -1.86 -7.48 9.04
C ILE A 2 -1.73 -7.73 10.55
N LYS A 3 -1.40 -8.97 10.96
CA LYS A 3 -1.25 -9.37 12.38
C LYS A 3 0.17 -9.77 12.74
N ASN A 4 0.93 -10.28 11.78
CA ASN A 4 2.29 -10.75 12.03
C ASN A 4 3.27 -10.25 10.93
N LYS A 5 4.57 -10.53 11.10
CA LYS A 5 5.61 -10.10 10.14
C LYS A 5 5.50 -10.82 8.80
N THR A 6 4.96 -12.04 8.78
CA THR A 6 4.72 -12.82 7.57
C THR A 6 3.64 -12.15 6.72
N ASP A 7 2.51 -11.78 7.34
CA ASP A 7 1.42 -11.03 6.70
C ASP A 7 1.94 -9.71 6.12
N LEU A 8 2.79 -9.00 6.88
CA LEU A 8 3.37 -7.73 6.40
C LEU A 8 4.18 -7.94 5.11
N LYS A 9 5.01 -9.00 5.07
CA LYS A 9 5.79 -9.33 3.88
C LYS A 9 4.88 -9.72 2.71
N GLU A 10 3.84 -10.50 2.97
CA GLU A 10 2.89 -10.92 1.95
C GLU A 10 2.17 -9.72 1.33
N TYR A 11 1.67 -8.78 2.16
CA TYR A 11 1.00 -7.58 1.68
C TYR A 11 1.94 -6.70 0.84
N MET A 12 3.18 -6.50 1.31
CA MET A 12 4.17 -5.72 0.58
C MET A 12 4.55 -6.36 -0.77
N GLU A 13 4.62 -7.70 -0.85
CA GLU A 13 4.91 -8.38 -2.11
C GLU A 13 3.71 -8.30 -3.06
N LYS A 14 2.48 -8.46 -2.56
CA LYS A 14 1.25 -8.28 -3.37
C LYS A 14 1.16 -6.87 -3.96
N ASP A 15 1.37 -5.84 -3.15
CA ASP A 15 1.37 -4.44 -3.60
C ASP A 15 2.47 -4.19 -4.65
N LYS A 16 3.68 -4.72 -4.43
CA LYS A 16 4.79 -4.63 -5.39
C LYS A 16 4.48 -5.32 -6.72
N ILE A 17 3.86 -6.50 -6.70
CA ILE A 17 3.40 -7.21 -7.90
C ILE A 17 2.33 -6.38 -8.63
N ALA A 18 1.41 -5.77 -7.89
CA ALA A 18 0.35 -4.93 -8.46
C ALA A 18 0.91 -3.68 -9.15
N LEU A 19 1.95 -3.07 -8.60
CA LEU A 19 2.71 -1.96 -9.20
C LEU A 19 3.68 -2.37 -10.32
N GLU A 20 3.79 -3.67 -10.64
CA GLU A 20 4.70 -4.22 -11.65
C GLU A 20 6.18 -3.87 -11.42
N LYS A 21 6.58 -3.62 -10.16
CA LYS A 21 7.94 -3.21 -9.83
C LYS A 21 8.84 -4.45 -9.71
N LYS A 22 9.77 -4.60 -10.66
CA LYS A 22 10.78 -5.68 -10.66
C LYS A 22 11.92 -5.46 -9.65
N ARG A 23 12.05 -4.26 -9.08
CA ARG A 23 13.16 -3.86 -8.20
C ARG A 23 12.91 -4.26 -6.74
N LYS A 24 13.97 -4.34 -5.93
CA LYS A 24 13.87 -4.68 -4.49
C LYS A 24 13.54 -3.49 -3.57
N ARG A 25 13.81 -2.25 -3.99
CA ARG A 25 13.61 -1.03 -3.18
C ARG A 25 13.10 0.14 -4.03
N PRO A 26 12.24 1.02 -3.48
CA PRO A 26 11.79 2.22 -4.16
C PRO A 26 12.93 3.24 -4.31
N ARG A 27 12.95 3.96 -5.43
CA ARG A 27 13.78 5.15 -5.63
C ARG A 27 13.27 6.30 -4.77
N ILE A 28 14.20 7.15 -4.32
CA ILE A 28 13.89 8.24 -3.40
C ILE A 28 12.99 9.30 -4.06
N PHE A 29 13.18 9.54 -5.37
CA PHE A 29 12.54 10.64 -6.10
C PHE A 29 11.46 10.23 -7.11
N GLU A 30 11.32 8.94 -7.44
CA GLU A 30 10.44 8.49 -8.54
C GLU A 30 9.35 7.49 -8.08
N ASP A 31 9.52 6.90 -6.88
CA ASP A 31 8.61 5.86 -6.37
C ASP A 31 7.87 6.34 -5.12
N GLU A 32 7.35 7.57 -5.15
CA GLU A 32 6.65 8.18 -4.01
C GLU A 32 5.39 7.39 -3.63
N ILE A 33 4.65 6.90 -4.63
CA ILE A 33 3.48 6.03 -4.43
C ILE A 33 3.87 4.72 -3.72
N TRP A 34 4.93 4.06 -4.20
CA TRP A 34 5.36 2.80 -3.59
C TRP A 34 5.87 3.00 -2.16
N ARG A 35 6.53 4.13 -1.88
CA ARG A 35 6.90 4.52 -0.52
C ARG A 35 5.67 4.75 0.36
N PHE A 36 4.63 5.37 -0.18
CA PHE A 36 3.36 5.57 0.50
C PHE A 36 2.73 4.23 0.90
N GLU A 37 2.62 3.29 -0.04
CA GLU A 37 2.10 1.94 0.24
C GLU A 37 2.92 1.22 1.33
N ILE A 38 4.25 1.29 1.26
CA ILE A 38 5.13 0.69 2.29
C ILE A 38 4.88 1.32 3.67
N TYR A 39 4.76 2.65 3.74
CA TYR A 39 4.50 3.33 5.01
C TYR A 39 3.10 3.02 5.55
N LEU A 40 2.10 2.93 4.68
CA LEU A 40 0.76 2.48 5.03
C LEU A 40 0.79 1.06 5.64
N ARG A 41 1.42 0.09 4.98
CA ARG A 41 1.49 -1.30 5.49
C ARG A 41 2.24 -1.41 6.83
N LYS A 42 3.30 -0.63 6.99
CA LYS A 42 4.01 -0.58 8.28
C LYS A 42 3.18 0.08 9.36
N HIS A 43 2.48 1.16 9.03
CA HIS A 43 1.55 1.81 9.96
C HIS A 43 0.47 0.83 10.42
N GLU A 44 -0.15 0.08 9.50
CA GLU A 44 -1.12 -0.99 9.81
C GLU A 44 -0.51 -2.06 10.73
N TYR A 45 0.70 -2.54 10.43
CA TYR A 45 1.37 -3.55 11.26
C TYR A 45 1.62 -3.06 12.70
N TYR A 46 2.17 -1.86 12.88
CA TYR A 46 2.45 -1.34 14.22
C TYR A 46 1.18 -0.96 14.97
N LEU A 47 0.14 -0.51 14.27
CA LEU A 47 -1.17 -0.23 14.84
C LEU A 47 -1.82 -1.50 15.38
N ASN A 48 -1.83 -2.57 14.58
CA ASN A 48 -2.51 -3.82 14.94
C ASN A 48 -1.71 -4.66 15.95
N THR A 49 -0.38 -4.61 15.91
CA THR A 49 0.46 -5.41 16.82
C THR A 49 0.76 -4.73 18.14
N GLY A 50 0.66 -3.39 18.22
CA GLY A 50 0.99 -2.62 19.42
C GLY A 50 2.43 -2.75 19.91
N LYS A 51 3.31 -3.44 19.17
CA LYS A 51 4.65 -3.85 19.63
C LYS A 51 5.61 -2.70 19.91
N ASN A 52 5.45 -1.57 19.22
CA ASN A 52 6.33 -0.42 19.40
C ASN A 52 5.59 0.88 19.09
N LYS A 53 5.28 1.66 20.13
CA LYS A 53 4.55 2.93 20.04
C LYS A 53 5.36 4.03 19.33
N ILE A 54 6.69 4.00 19.45
CA ILE A 54 7.58 4.96 18.78
C ILE A 54 7.56 4.71 17.28
N ALA A 55 7.70 3.43 16.88
CA ALA A 55 7.61 3.05 15.48
C ALA A 55 6.22 3.35 14.91
N LEU A 56 5.15 3.12 15.67
CA LEU A 56 3.79 3.51 15.29
C LEU A 56 3.70 5.00 14.96
N LEU A 57 4.15 5.87 15.87
CA LEU A 57 4.11 7.32 15.67
C LEU A 57 4.95 7.73 14.45
N TYR A 58 6.15 7.17 14.31
CA TYR A 58 7.02 7.41 13.17
C TYR A 58 6.32 7.08 11.84
N TYR A 59 5.76 5.88 11.70
CA TYR A 59 5.10 5.49 10.46
C TYR A 59 3.78 6.23 10.25
N LYS A 60 3.04 6.57 11.32
CA LYS A 60 1.83 7.41 11.25
C LYS A 60 2.15 8.79 10.66
N MET A 61 3.19 9.46 11.14
CA MET A 61 3.60 10.77 10.62
C MET A 61 4.08 10.68 9.17
N ARG A 62 4.89 9.68 8.83
CA ARG A 62 5.41 9.50 7.46
C ARG A 62 4.30 9.17 6.46
N HIS A 63 3.36 8.32 6.87
CA HIS A 63 2.16 8.00 6.11
C HIS A 63 1.32 9.27 5.88
N HIS A 64 1.03 10.04 6.93
CA HIS A 64 0.22 11.24 6.82
C HIS A 64 0.88 12.31 5.94
N ASN A 65 2.16 12.64 6.18
CA ASN A 65 2.87 13.67 5.41
C ASN A 65 2.97 13.31 3.93
N LEU A 66 3.22 12.04 3.62
CA LEU A 66 3.28 11.59 2.23
C LEU A 66 1.89 11.52 1.59
N GLY A 67 0.87 11.15 2.36
CA GLY A 67 -0.53 11.25 1.93
C GLY A 67 -0.91 12.67 1.56
N VAL A 68 -0.64 13.65 2.44
CA VAL A 68 -0.90 15.08 2.16
C VAL A 68 -0.13 15.56 0.93
N LYS A 69 1.15 15.19 0.79
CA LYS A 69 1.95 15.56 -0.39
C LYS A 69 1.38 15.00 -1.71
N LEU A 70 0.84 13.79 -1.67
CA LEU A 70 0.32 13.09 -2.86
C LEU A 70 -1.19 13.31 -3.10
N GLY A 71 -1.91 13.90 -2.14
CA GLY A 71 -3.37 14.05 -2.16
C GLY A 71 -4.16 12.84 -1.62
N PHE A 72 -3.50 11.89 -0.96
CA PHE A 72 -4.13 10.66 -0.47
C PHE A 72 -4.57 10.78 0.99
N THR A 73 -5.86 10.54 1.21
CA THR A 73 -6.47 10.31 2.53
C THR A 73 -6.96 8.87 2.59
N ILE A 74 -6.02 7.96 2.90
CA ILE A 74 -6.28 6.52 3.00
C ILE A 74 -6.16 6.09 4.47
N PRO A 75 -7.25 5.61 5.10
CA PRO A 75 -7.22 5.08 6.45
C PRO A 75 -6.52 3.72 6.52
N CYS A 76 -6.00 3.38 7.70
CA CYS A 76 -5.45 2.06 7.97
C CYS A 76 -6.55 0.97 7.99
N ASN A 77 -6.19 -0.25 7.64
CA ASN A 77 -7.04 -1.44 7.65
C ASN A 77 -8.23 -1.40 6.66
N VAL A 78 -8.19 -0.49 5.68
CA VAL A 78 -9.22 -0.39 4.64
C VAL A 78 -8.93 -1.30 3.45
N PHE A 79 -7.69 -1.29 2.95
CA PHE A 79 -7.29 -2.03 1.75
C PHE A 79 -6.62 -3.35 2.10
N LYS A 80 -7.03 -4.44 1.44
CA LYS A 80 -6.23 -5.68 1.41
C LYS A 80 -5.00 -5.52 0.50
N GLY A 81 -4.10 -6.51 0.50
CA GLY A 81 -2.91 -6.51 -0.36
C GLY A 81 -3.27 -6.45 -1.85
N GLY A 82 -2.37 -5.91 -2.66
CA GLY A 82 -2.57 -5.73 -4.10
C GLY A 82 -3.11 -4.35 -4.47
N LEU A 83 -2.82 -3.33 -3.65
CA LEU A 83 -3.17 -1.95 -3.97
C LEU A 83 -2.33 -1.50 -5.19
N ARG A 84 -3.00 -0.86 -6.15
CA ARG A 84 -2.36 -0.28 -7.34
C ARG A 84 -2.81 1.16 -7.52
N ILE A 85 -1.94 2.09 -7.14
CA ILE A 85 -2.14 3.51 -7.42
C ILE A 85 -1.21 3.90 -8.57
N ASN A 86 -1.77 4.37 -9.69
CA ASN A 86 -1.00 4.65 -10.91
C ASN A 86 -0.60 6.13 -11.06
N HIS A 87 -1.35 7.05 -10.44
CA HIS A 87 -1.16 8.48 -10.61
C HIS A 87 -1.32 9.23 -9.29
N TYR A 88 -0.78 10.44 -9.25
CA TYR A 88 -1.00 11.39 -8.16
C TYR A 88 -2.37 12.04 -8.30
N GLY A 89 -3.05 12.27 -7.18
CA GLY A 89 -4.39 12.85 -7.21
C GLY A 89 -5.09 12.77 -5.86
N TYR A 90 -6.19 13.50 -5.75
CA TYR A 90 -7.01 13.46 -4.54
C TYR A 90 -7.77 12.14 -4.46
N ILE A 91 -7.36 11.29 -3.52
CA ILE A 91 -8.02 10.02 -3.23
C ILE A 91 -8.44 10.07 -1.76
N VAL A 92 -9.73 10.19 -1.51
CA VAL A 92 -10.30 10.19 -0.15
C VAL A 92 -11.10 8.92 0.03
N VAL A 93 -10.73 8.14 1.05
CA VAL A 93 -11.39 6.87 1.37
C VAL A 93 -11.96 6.94 2.77
N ASN A 94 -13.20 6.51 2.92
CA ASN A 94 -13.88 6.43 4.20
C ASN A 94 -13.23 5.36 5.10
N ASP A 95 -13.09 5.65 6.39
CA ASP A 95 -12.52 4.75 7.41
C ASP A 95 -13.35 3.48 7.64
N ASN A 96 -14.64 3.54 7.34
CA ASN A 96 -15.54 2.39 7.38
C ASN A 96 -15.52 1.57 6.08
N ALA A 97 -14.84 2.04 5.03
CA ALA A 97 -14.69 1.26 3.82
C ALA A 97 -13.87 -0.01 4.08
N ARG A 98 -14.26 -1.11 3.43
CA ARG A 98 -13.52 -2.38 3.43
C ARG A 98 -13.34 -2.81 1.99
N ILE A 99 -12.17 -2.54 1.45
CA ILE A 99 -11.86 -2.83 0.05
C ILE A 99 -11.10 -4.16 0.00
N GLY A 100 -11.69 -5.10 -0.73
CA GLY A 100 -11.19 -6.46 -0.89
C GLY A 100 -9.84 -6.53 -1.60
N GLU A 101 -9.32 -7.75 -1.73
CA GLU A 101 -8.10 -8.01 -2.49
C GLU A 101 -8.42 -7.83 -3.97
N ILE A 102 -7.67 -6.95 -4.65
CA ILE A 102 -7.77 -6.82 -6.09
C ILE A 102 -6.99 -7.99 -6.68
N LEU A 103 -7.69 -9.08 -6.97
CA LEU A 103 -7.14 -10.23 -7.65
C LEU A 103 -6.88 -9.85 -9.11
N ARG A 104 -5.65 -9.42 -9.43
CA ARG A 104 -5.23 -9.29 -10.81
C ARG A 104 -5.07 -10.70 -11.38
N TYR A 105 -6.12 -11.21 -12.02
CA TYR A 105 -5.98 -12.37 -12.90
C TYR A 105 -4.83 -12.09 -13.87
N PRO A 106 -3.90 -13.04 -14.10
CA PRO A 106 -2.90 -12.88 -15.14
C PRO A 106 -3.65 -12.91 -16.47
N SER A 107 -3.91 -11.73 -17.04
CA SER A 107 -4.34 -11.61 -18.43
C SER A 107 -3.16 -12.00 -19.33
N ARG A 108 -2.82 -13.29 -19.37
CA ARG A 108 -2.24 -13.92 -20.55
C ARG A 108 -3.41 -14.20 -21.50
N GLY A 109 -3.78 -13.16 -22.25
CA GLY A 109 -4.75 -13.26 -23.33
C GLY A 109 -4.39 -12.23 -24.37
N LYS A 110 -3.47 -12.58 -25.27
CA LYS A 110 -3.32 -11.89 -26.55
C LYS A 110 -4.65 -12.07 -27.28
N TYR A 111 -5.58 -11.12 -27.17
CA TYR A 111 -6.62 -10.99 -28.16
C TYR A 111 -5.99 -10.33 -29.38
N ARG A 112 -5.45 -11.18 -30.26
CA ARG A 112 -5.13 -10.82 -31.63
C ARG A 112 -6.49 -10.65 -32.30
N CYS A 113 -6.93 -9.40 -32.52
CA CYS A 113 -8.01 -9.13 -33.46
C CYS A 113 -7.59 -9.74 -34.80
N LYS A 114 -8.39 -10.71 -35.27
CA LYS A 114 -8.38 -11.14 -36.67
C LYS A 114 -9.22 -10.16 -37.46
#